data_AF-A0A1H5J6F5-F1
#
_entry.id   AF-A0A1H5J6F5-F1
#
_cell.length_a   1.000
_cell.length_b   1.000
_cell.length_c   1.000
_cell.angle_alpha   90.00
_cell.angle_beta   90.00
_cell.angle_gamma   90.00
#
_symmetry.space_group_name_H-M   'P 1'
#
loop_
_entity.id
_entity.type
_entity.pdbx_description
1 polymer ?
#
loop_
_entity_poly.entity_id
_entity_poly.type
_entity_poly.pdbx_seq_one_letter_code
_entity_poly.pdbx_strand_id
1 'polypeptide(L)'
;MKKIFYLLFLFTGLVFTSCEPMEDIHDEIDADIEGKIAGTIDSYTLTEDDYKETLDLSFANFGSVEEAKELIPVVLNDVFPSFGAESSVNVVFDIYAPKRDEKDLIVYYANETDYATYGDDTYPNFDSMWQVFDLVEDKFGDVANRTLVSLTYDYYDGRTTERNDGFLLVDGEWIYAFGFTDDEYAAMGESYPNFSNEDEAETKIPIYLEEKFKYEPKEKGAIVPVMYKLYTDDIYDIDEDGNTEENKTVSFVKYFIFNGTSWEVYNNLLTQSLQFGHDGNDWVPDNTIRYTLTKADFGIISSALIDKYPGPADNAGFFGSFDVRKSSDNYWSDEMLLEAFNIFLNEINPNAEIGQKYVLSYAVYNGATVTMQTSLIKTEEGWVINE
;
A
#
# COMPACT_ATOMS: atom_id res chain seq x y z
N MET A 1 -73.14 -76.62 -20.75
CA MET A 1 -72.58 -77.04 -22.05
C MET A 1 -72.00 -75.81 -22.76
N LYS A 2 -70.71 -75.87 -23.16
CA LYS A 2 -70.06 -75.30 -24.36
C LYS A 2 -70.37 -73.83 -24.74
N LYS A 3 -69.45 -72.94 -25.16
CA LYS A 3 -68.02 -72.92 -25.51
C LYS A 3 -67.75 -71.47 -26.04
N ILE A 4 -66.49 -71.01 -25.93
CA ILE A 4 -65.75 -70.18 -26.92
C ILE A 4 -65.96 -68.64 -26.97
N PHE A 5 -64.87 -67.95 -26.58
CA PHE A 5 -64.13 -66.81 -27.17
C PHE A 5 -64.70 -66.02 -28.38
N TYR A 6 -64.65 -64.68 -28.29
CA TYR A 6 -63.88 -63.72 -29.15
C TYR A 6 -64.18 -62.27 -28.66
N LEU A 7 -63.25 -61.57 -28.01
CA LEU A 7 -62.27 -60.61 -28.56
C LEU A 7 -62.90 -59.41 -29.31
N LEU A 8 -63.08 -58.29 -28.59
CA LEU A 8 -62.98 -56.95 -29.18
C LEU A 8 -62.35 -55.99 -28.16
N PHE A 9 -61.24 -55.38 -28.58
CA PHE A 9 -60.43 -54.41 -27.86
C PHE A 9 -61.27 -53.24 -27.31
N LEU A 10 -61.14 -52.95 -26.02
CA LEU A 10 -61.46 -51.65 -25.44
C LEU A 10 -60.19 -51.08 -24.82
N PHE A 11 -59.72 -49.98 -25.39
CA PHE A 11 -58.65 -49.14 -24.85
C PHE A 11 -59.13 -48.52 -23.52
N THR A 12 -58.49 -48.85 -22.39
CA THR A 12 -58.53 -48.01 -21.18
C THR A 12 -57.19 -48.06 -20.45
N GLY A 13 -56.46 -46.94 -20.55
CA GLY A 13 -55.63 -46.36 -19.49
C GLY A 13 -54.42 -47.15 -19.00
N LEU A 14 -53.27 -46.97 -19.65
CA LEU A 14 -51.98 -47.01 -18.95
C LEU A 14 -51.73 -45.62 -18.37
N VAL A 15 -52.00 -45.45 -17.08
CA VAL A 15 -51.39 -44.38 -16.29
C VAL A 15 -50.28 -45.07 -15.50
N PHE A 16 -49.05 -44.99 -16.02
CA PHE A 16 -47.89 -45.27 -15.21
C PHE A 16 -47.82 -44.15 -14.17
N THR A 17 -48.00 -44.50 -12.90
CA THR A 17 -47.47 -43.70 -11.80
C THR A 17 -45.94 -43.87 -11.84
N SER A 18 -45.26 -43.08 -12.66
CA SER A 18 -43.84 -42.85 -12.42
C SER A 18 -43.76 -41.96 -11.18
N CYS A 19 -43.21 -42.52 -10.10
CA CYS A 19 -42.65 -41.73 -9.03
C CYS A 19 -41.79 -40.60 -9.63
N GLU A 20 -41.78 -39.45 -8.98
CA GLU A 20 -40.79 -38.38 -9.19
C GLU A 20 -39.67 -38.51 -8.14
N PRO A 21 -38.87 -39.60 -8.11
CA PRO A 21 -37.70 -39.62 -7.23
C PRO A 21 -36.62 -38.68 -7.78
N MET A 22 -36.80 -38.13 -8.98
CA MET A 22 -35.81 -37.26 -9.59
C MET A 22 -36.02 -35.81 -9.20
N GLU A 23 -37.26 -35.34 -9.01
CA GLU A 23 -37.54 -33.97 -8.57
C GLU A 23 -37.17 -33.82 -7.08
N ASP A 24 -37.55 -34.77 -6.21
CA ASP A 24 -37.14 -34.75 -4.79
C ASP A 24 -35.61 -34.89 -4.61
N ILE A 25 -34.90 -35.66 -5.46
CA ILE A 25 -33.42 -35.74 -5.40
C ILE A 25 -32.78 -34.48 -5.99
N HIS A 26 -33.41 -33.82 -6.97
CA HIS A 26 -32.93 -32.54 -7.49
C HIS A 26 -33.18 -31.40 -6.50
N ASP A 27 -34.30 -31.41 -5.79
CA ASP A 27 -34.60 -30.44 -4.73
C ASP A 27 -33.77 -30.69 -3.46
N GLU A 28 -33.43 -31.95 -3.15
CA GLU A 28 -32.53 -32.32 -2.03
C GLU A 28 -31.06 -32.05 -2.37
N ILE A 29 -30.64 -32.16 -3.65
CA ILE A 29 -29.31 -31.75 -4.13
C ILE A 29 -29.20 -30.23 -4.28
N ASP A 30 -30.25 -29.55 -4.76
CA ASP A 30 -30.27 -28.08 -4.86
C ASP A 30 -30.42 -27.42 -3.47
N ALA A 31 -31.02 -28.10 -2.49
CA ALA A 31 -30.97 -27.70 -1.08
C ALA A 31 -29.61 -28.00 -0.42
N ASP A 32 -28.88 -29.04 -0.82
CA ASP A 32 -27.49 -29.30 -0.38
C ASP A 32 -26.45 -28.40 -1.11
N ILE A 33 -26.85 -27.66 -2.17
CA ILE A 33 -26.09 -26.53 -2.76
C ILE A 33 -26.36 -25.23 -1.96
N GLU A 34 -26.70 -25.36 -0.69
CA GLU A 34 -26.37 -24.40 0.38
C GLU A 34 -24.86 -24.32 0.67
N GLY A 35 -24.03 -25.14 0.01
CA GLY A 35 -22.60 -25.27 0.24
C GLY A 35 -21.78 -24.07 -0.23
N LYS A 36 -21.83 -22.95 0.51
CA LYS A 36 -20.75 -21.98 0.45
C LYS A 36 -19.42 -22.70 0.73
N ILE A 37 -18.44 -22.55 -0.15
CA ILE A 37 -17.12 -23.18 -0.02
C ILE A 37 -16.12 -22.24 0.64
N ALA A 38 -15.16 -22.79 1.36
CA ALA A 38 -13.98 -22.05 1.78
C ALA A 38 -13.02 -21.91 0.58
N GLY A 39 -12.69 -20.69 0.20
CA GLY A 39 -11.78 -20.39 -0.90
C GLY A 39 -10.76 -19.31 -0.55
N THR A 40 -9.51 -19.46 -1.00
CA THR A 40 -8.46 -18.44 -0.83
C THR A 40 -8.00 -17.94 -2.20
N ILE A 41 -8.00 -16.62 -2.38
CA ILE A 41 -7.49 -15.93 -3.57
C ILE A 41 -6.38 -14.98 -3.12
N ASP A 42 -5.15 -15.27 -3.57
CA ASP A 42 -3.96 -14.51 -3.19
C ASP A 42 -3.96 -13.08 -3.74
N SER A 43 -4.68 -12.84 -4.85
CA SER A 43 -4.83 -11.51 -5.44
C SER A 43 -6.02 -11.47 -6.41
N TYR A 44 -6.93 -10.52 -6.19
CA TYR A 44 -7.97 -10.11 -7.14
C TYR A 44 -7.79 -8.61 -7.42
N THR A 45 -7.49 -8.23 -8.66
CA THR A 45 -7.36 -6.82 -9.04
C THR A 45 -8.67 -6.32 -9.59
N LEU A 46 -9.23 -5.28 -8.99
CA LEU A 46 -10.47 -4.66 -9.47
C LEU A 46 -10.28 -4.15 -10.90
N THR A 47 -11.25 -4.49 -11.73
CA THR A 47 -11.39 -4.06 -13.12
C THR A 47 -12.26 -2.82 -13.22
N GLU A 48 -12.24 -2.14 -14.36
CA GLU A 48 -13.11 -0.99 -14.61
C GLU A 48 -14.60 -1.34 -14.43
N ASP A 49 -15.02 -2.54 -14.83
CA ASP A 49 -16.39 -3.02 -14.68
C ASP A 49 -16.78 -3.20 -13.21
N ASP A 50 -15.85 -3.67 -12.35
CA ASP A 50 -16.11 -3.77 -10.91
C ASP A 50 -16.43 -2.39 -10.29
N TYR A 51 -15.72 -1.33 -10.70
CA TYR A 51 -16.01 0.01 -10.21
C TYR A 51 -17.28 0.61 -10.83
N LYS A 52 -17.47 0.47 -12.14
CA LYS A 52 -18.52 1.21 -12.87
C LYS A 52 -19.84 0.46 -12.95
N GLU A 53 -19.80 -0.84 -13.25
CA GLU A 53 -21.01 -1.64 -13.47
C GLU A 53 -21.50 -2.25 -12.16
N THR A 54 -20.59 -2.70 -11.27
CA THR A 54 -20.97 -3.31 -9.99
C THR A 54 -21.18 -2.27 -8.88
N LEU A 55 -20.30 -1.27 -8.78
CA LEU A 55 -20.37 -0.25 -7.73
C LEU A 55 -21.02 1.08 -8.14
N ASP A 56 -21.37 1.25 -9.42
CA ASP A 56 -21.95 2.48 -9.99
C ASP A 56 -21.08 3.74 -9.73
N LEU A 57 -19.76 3.57 -9.66
CA LEU A 57 -18.82 4.67 -9.51
C LEU A 57 -18.55 5.34 -10.86
N SER A 58 -18.38 6.66 -10.85
CA SER A 58 -18.08 7.42 -12.07
C SER A 58 -16.65 7.19 -12.59
N PHE A 59 -15.75 6.76 -11.71
CA PHE A 59 -14.33 6.55 -12.00
C PHE A 59 -13.87 5.19 -11.48
N ALA A 60 -12.87 4.61 -12.14
CA ALA A 60 -12.28 3.33 -11.75
C ALA A 60 -11.29 3.48 -10.57
N ASN A 61 -11.75 4.07 -9.47
CA ASN A 61 -10.98 4.26 -8.24
C ASN A 61 -11.92 4.63 -7.08
N PHE A 62 -11.42 4.47 -5.86
CA PHE A 62 -12.05 4.97 -4.64
C PHE A 62 -11.48 6.33 -4.24
N GLY A 63 -12.25 7.13 -3.53
CA GLY A 63 -11.78 8.38 -2.90
C GLY A 63 -10.99 8.15 -1.60
N SER A 64 -11.14 6.98 -0.97
CA SER A 64 -10.42 6.62 0.25
C SER A 64 -10.37 5.10 0.49
N VAL A 65 -9.48 4.66 1.38
CA VAL A 65 -9.44 3.26 1.84
C VAL A 65 -10.74 2.89 2.55
N GLU A 66 -11.37 3.84 3.21
CA GLU A 66 -12.58 3.61 4.01
C GLU A 66 -13.79 3.37 3.12
N GLU A 67 -13.91 4.12 2.04
CA GLU A 67 -14.88 3.84 0.97
C GLU A 67 -14.61 2.48 0.31
N ALA A 68 -13.33 2.15 0.05
CA ALA A 68 -12.97 0.85 -0.51
C ALA A 68 -13.41 -0.32 0.41
N LYS A 69 -13.18 -0.20 1.73
CA LYS A 69 -13.63 -1.18 2.73
C LYS A 69 -15.13 -1.39 2.75
N GLU A 70 -15.91 -0.34 2.52
CA GLU A 70 -17.37 -0.39 2.50
C GLU A 70 -17.91 -1.02 1.20
N LEU A 71 -17.30 -0.68 0.06
CA LEU A 71 -17.83 -1.04 -1.26
C LEU A 71 -17.29 -2.37 -1.81
N ILE A 72 -16.02 -2.73 -1.56
CA ILE A 72 -15.43 -3.98 -2.07
C ILE A 72 -16.23 -5.24 -1.71
N PRO A 73 -16.85 -5.39 -0.52
CA PRO A 73 -17.73 -6.52 -0.22
C PRO A 73 -18.84 -6.76 -1.26
N VAL A 74 -19.37 -5.70 -1.89
CA VAL A 74 -20.39 -5.82 -2.96
C VAL A 74 -19.80 -6.53 -4.18
N VAL A 75 -18.59 -6.14 -4.59
CA VAL A 75 -17.86 -6.79 -5.69
C VAL A 75 -17.56 -8.25 -5.35
N LEU A 76 -17.07 -8.53 -4.14
CA LEU A 76 -16.72 -9.89 -3.74
C LEU A 76 -17.94 -10.83 -3.70
N ASN A 77 -19.13 -10.33 -3.37
CA ASN A 77 -20.37 -11.10 -3.43
C ASN A 77 -20.80 -11.42 -4.87
N ASP A 78 -20.54 -10.53 -5.83
CA ASP A 78 -20.86 -10.75 -7.24
C ASP A 78 -19.84 -11.69 -7.92
N VAL A 79 -18.55 -11.49 -7.63
CA VAL A 79 -17.46 -12.25 -8.25
C VAL A 79 -17.27 -13.63 -7.60
N PHE A 80 -17.49 -13.75 -6.29
CA PHE A 80 -17.31 -14.98 -5.52
C PHE A 80 -18.59 -15.41 -4.77
N PRO A 81 -19.73 -15.60 -5.46
CA PRO A 81 -21.02 -15.88 -4.81
C PRO A 81 -21.08 -17.24 -4.10
N SER A 82 -20.19 -18.15 -4.45
CA SER A 82 -20.08 -19.48 -3.82
C SER A 82 -19.19 -19.49 -2.59
N PHE A 83 -18.48 -18.40 -2.26
CA PHE A 83 -17.56 -18.37 -1.13
C PHE A 83 -18.31 -18.11 0.18
N GLY A 84 -17.86 -18.74 1.26
CA GLY A 84 -18.44 -18.60 2.60
C GLY A 84 -17.42 -18.55 3.70
N ALA A 85 -17.82 -18.96 4.90
CA ALA A 85 -16.94 -18.96 6.08
C ALA A 85 -15.55 -19.53 5.76
N GLU A 86 -14.52 -18.93 6.33
CA GLU A 86 -13.10 -19.26 6.11
C GLU A 86 -12.56 -18.88 4.72
N SER A 87 -13.34 -18.22 3.87
CA SER A 87 -12.84 -17.69 2.61
C SER A 87 -12.05 -16.40 2.81
N SER A 88 -11.06 -16.16 1.95
CA SER A 88 -10.22 -14.98 1.99
C SER A 88 -9.81 -14.53 0.59
N VAL A 89 -9.86 -13.22 0.32
CA VAL A 89 -9.44 -12.62 -0.95
C VAL A 89 -8.62 -11.37 -0.66
N ASN A 90 -7.39 -11.32 -1.16
CA ASN A 90 -6.62 -10.07 -1.17
C ASN A 90 -7.00 -9.26 -2.40
N VAL A 91 -7.63 -8.10 -2.20
CA VAL A 91 -8.15 -7.25 -3.27
C VAL A 91 -7.17 -6.12 -3.54
N VAL A 92 -6.76 -5.95 -4.79
CA VAL A 92 -5.92 -4.85 -5.28
C VAL A 92 -6.84 -3.82 -5.94
N PHE A 93 -6.73 -2.56 -5.54
CA PHE A 93 -7.61 -1.48 -5.96
C PHE A 93 -6.89 -0.15 -6.02
N ASP A 94 -7.46 0.83 -6.71
CA ASP A 94 -6.88 2.15 -6.90
C ASP A 94 -7.60 3.21 -6.05
N ILE A 95 -6.81 4.11 -5.48
CA ILE A 95 -7.30 5.28 -4.73
C ILE A 95 -6.90 6.55 -5.46
N TYR A 96 -7.85 7.48 -5.58
CA TYR A 96 -7.58 8.81 -6.06
C TYR A 96 -6.77 9.60 -5.03
N ALA A 97 -5.50 9.83 -5.33
CA ALA A 97 -4.53 10.51 -4.47
C ALA A 97 -3.82 11.62 -5.27
N PRO A 98 -4.52 12.74 -5.55
CA PRO A 98 -3.99 13.75 -6.45
C PRO A 98 -2.78 14.46 -5.88
N LYS A 99 -1.76 14.65 -6.72
CA LYS A 99 -0.67 15.59 -6.50
C LYS A 99 -0.93 16.86 -7.31
N ARG A 100 -0.52 18.00 -6.76
CA ARG A 100 -0.73 19.32 -7.37
C ARG A 100 0.51 19.71 -8.15
N ASP A 101 0.28 20.13 -9.38
CA ASP A 101 1.18 20.86 -10.26
C ASP A 101 1.15 22.37 -9.91
N GLU A 102 2.09 23.12 -10.45
CA GLU A 102 2.18 24.56 -10.31
C GLU A 102 1.06 25.32 -11.04
N LYS A 103 0.89 26.59 -10.69
CA LYS A 103 0.04 27.59 -11.37
C LYS A 103 0.77 28.90 -11.63
N ASP A 104 1.91 29.06 -10.98
CA ASP A 104 2.72 30.27 -11.01
C ASP A 104 4.19 29.85 -10.81
N LEU A 105 5.11 30.67 -11.29
CA LEU A 105 6.53 30.39 -11.29
C LEU A 105 7.33 31.62 -10.86
N ILE A 106 8.18 31.43 -9.87
CA ILE A 106 9.21 32.39 -9.47
C ILE A 106 10.57 31.76 -9.76
N VAL A 107 11.40 32.44 -10.56
CA VAL A 107 12.80 32.03 -10.78
C VAL A 107 13.70 32.86 -9.87
N TYR A 108 14.46 32.20 -8.99
CA TYR A 108 15.32 32.88 -8.02
C TYR A 108 16.74 32.31 -8.00
N TYR A 109 17.72 33.20 -7.91
CA TYR A 109 19.13 32.86 -7.74
C TYR A 109 19.58 33.31 -6.36
N ALA A 110 19.97 32.35 -5.51
CA ALA A 110 20.52 32.64 -4.20
C ALA A 110 21.80 33.47 -4.36
N ASN A 111 21.91 34.54 -3.58
CA ASN A 111 23.03 35.47 -3.61
C ASN A 111 23.80 35.46 -2.29
N GLU A 112 24.91 36.22 -2.22
CA GLU A 112 25.77 36.30 -1.04
C GLU A 112 25.02 36.69 0.26
N THR A 113 23.98 37.52 0.16
CA THR A 113 23.17 37.91 1.33
C THR A 113 22.37 36.73 1.84
N ASP A 114 21.87 35.89 0.94
CA ASP A 114 21.09 34.72 1.31
C ASP A 114 21.97 33.69 2.02
N TYR A 115 23.16 33.42 1.48
CA TYR A 115 24.13 32.53 2.13
C TYR A 115 24.59 33.07 3.48
N ALA A 116 24.82 34.38 3.60
CA ALA A 116 25.18 34.99 4.88
C ALA A 116 24.03 35.01 5.91
N THR A 117 22.78 34.88 5.46
CA THR A 117 21.60 34.93 6.34
C THR A 117 21.17 33.54 6.78
N TYR A 118 21.07 32.59 5.85
CA TYR A 118 20.54 31.25 6.10
C TYR A 118 21.60 30.15 6.00
N GLY A 119 22.73 30.40 5.34
CA GLY A 119 23.84 29.45 5.23
C GLY A 119 24.82 29.54 6.40
N ASP A 120 25.96 28.89 6.24
CA ASP A 120 27.04 28.91 7.23
C ASP A 120 27.99 30.10 7.01
N ASP A 121 28.46 30.71 8.11
CA ASP A 121 29.35 31.90 8.11
C ASP A 121 30.71 31.71 7.41
N THR A 122 31.04 30.50 6.97
CA THR A 122 32.37 30.17 6.44
C THR A 122 32.47 30.29 4.93
N TYR A 123 31.41 29.92 4.20
CA TYR A 123 31.43 29.83 2.74
C TYR A 123 30.08 30.25 2.15
N PRO A 124 30.05 30.89 0.97
CA PRO A 124 28.81 31.33 0.33
C PRO A 124 28.08 30.15 -0.33
N ASN A 125 27.58 29.21 0.46
CA ASN A 125 26.78 28.06 0.04
C ASN A 125 25.86 27.60 1.18
N PHE A 126 24.84 26.82 0.83
CA PHE A 126 24.13 25.99 1.80
C PHE A 126 24.83 24.64 1.95
N ASP A 127 24.66 23.96 3.08
CA ASP A 127 25.16 22.60 3.30
C ASP A 127 24.11 21.68 3.93
N SER A 128 22.92 22.23 4.20
CA SER A 128 21.79 21.52 4.75
C SER A 128 20.48 21.99 4.14
N MET A 129 19.57 21.06 3.83
CA MET A 129 18.29 21.39 3.20
C MET A 129 17.41 22.34 4.03
N TRP A 130 17.50 22.29 5.36
CA TRP A 130 16.73 23.20 6.23
C TRP A 130 17.10 24.68 6.02
N GLN A 131 18.35 24.99 5.68
CA GLN A 131 18.78 26.37 5.35
C GLN A 131 18.10 26.87 4.07
N VAL A 132 17.91 25.97 3.10
CA VAL A 132 17.22 26.27 1.84
C VAL A 132 15.73 26.49 2.09
N PHE A 133 15.11 25.66 2.95
CA PHE A 133 13.72 25.87 3.37
C PHE A 133 13.55 27.17 4.16
N ASP A 134 14.45 27.51 5.08
CA ASP A 134 14.40 28.78 5.81
C ASP A 134 14.42 29.99 4.84
N LEU A 135 15.25 29.94 3.80
CA LEU A 135 15.25 30.96 2.73
C LEU A 135 13.89 31.03 2.03
N VAL A 136 13.37 29.88 1.60
CA VAL A 136 12.12 29.80 0.83
C VAL A 136 10.94 30.28 1.66
N GLU A 137 10.85 29.85 2.92
CA GLU A 137 9.78 30.24 3.84
C GLU A 137 9.82 31.74 4.18
N ASP A 138 11.01 32.30 4.44
CA ASP A 138 11.14 33.71 4.81
C ASP A 138 10.89 34.66 3.61
N LYS A 139 11.38 34.31 2.41
CA LYS A 139 11.22 35.17 1.21
C LYS A 139 9.90 34.98 0.49
N PHE A 140 9.38 33.76 0.48
CA PHE A 140 8.25 33.37 -0.36
C PHE A 140 7.07 32.81 0.44
N GLY A 141 7.07 32.89 1.77
CA GLY A 141 5.97 32.36 2.61
C GLY A 141 4.58 32.95 2.34
N ASP A 142 4.49 34.13 1.71
CA ASP A 142 3.24 34.83 1.40
C ASP A 142 2.80 34.69 -0.08
N VAL A 143 3.41 33.81 -0.88
CA VAL A 143 3.02 33.60 -2.29
C VAL A 143 1.69 32.83 -2.42
N ALA A 144 1.11 32.86 -3.63
CA ALA A 144 -0.15 32.15 -3.90
C ALA A 144 0.03 30.62 -3.80
N ASN A 145 -1.03 29.91 -3.42
CA ASN A 145 -1.04 28.44 -3.46
C ASN A 145 -0.75 27.95 -4.89
N ARG A 146 0.08 26.91 -5.00
CA ARG A 146 0.65 26.34 -6.23
C ARG A 146 1.66 27.24 -6.95
N THR A 147 2.33 28.14 -6.23
CA THR A 147 3.52 28.83 -6.77
C THR A 147 4.74 27.92 -6.65
N LEU A 148 5.43 27.70 -7.77
CA LEU A 148 6.72 27.02 -7.83
C LEU A 148 7.84 28.04 -7.74
N VAL A 149 8.73 27.89 -6.77
CA VAL A 149 10.01 28.61 -6.73
C VAL A 149 11.07 27.70 -7.36
N SER A 150 11.52 28.05 -8.56
CA SER A 150 12.71 27.47 -9.20
C SER A 150 13.94 28.17 -8.63
N LEU A 151 14.60 27.52 -7.67
CA LEU A 151 15.69 28.09 -6.89
C LEU A 151 17.04 27.54 -7.35
N THR A 152 17.93 28.42 -7.81
CA THR A 152 19.33 28.12 -8.09
C THR A 152 20.21 28.52 -6.91
N TYR A 153 21.03 27.60 -6.40
CA TYR A 153 21.87 27.82 -5.23
C TYR A 153 23.09 26.91 -5.20
N ASP A 154 24.17 27.36 -4.55
CA ASP A 154 25.35 26.55 -4.27
C ASP A 154 25.11 25.66 -3.03
N TYR A 155 25.39 24.36 -3.16
CA TYR A 155 25.23 23.38 -2.07
C TYR A 155 26.50 22.56 -1.86
N TYR A 156 26.93 22.43 -0.60
CA TYR A 156 28.10 21.63 -0.22
C TYR A 156 27.68 20.28 0.38
N ASP A 157 28.08 19.20 -0.29
CA ASP A 157 27.96 17.82 0.22
C ASP A 157 29.23 17.04 -0.13
N GLY A 158 30.32 17.37 0.58
CA GLY A 158 31.68 16.91 0.27
C GLY A 158 32.36 17.67 -0.88
N ARG A 159 31.57 18.28 -1.78
CA ARG A 159 31.99 19.30 -2.75
C ARG A 159 30.86 20.30 -2.98
N THR A 160 31.21 21.54 -3.33
CA THR A 160 30.24 22.55 -3.72
C THR A 160 29.78 22.30 -5.16
N THR A 161 28.47 22.25 -5.36
CA THR A 161 27.81 22.15 -6.67
C THR A 161 26.66 23.12 -6.72
N GLU A 162 26.50 23.81 -7.85
CA GLU A 162 25.28 24.56 -8.13
C GLU A 162 24.13 23.57 -8.36
N ARG A 163 23.03 23.78 -7.66
CA ARG A 163 21.78 23.04 -7.81
C ARG A 163 20.71 23.99 -8.30
N ASN A 164 19.76 23.47 -9.06
CA ASN A 164 18.52 24.16 -9.39
C ASN A 164 17.37 23.22 -9.09
N ASP A 165 16.64 23.51 -8.00
CA ASP A 165 15.55 22.68 -7.49
C ASP A 165 14.26 23.49 -7.39
N GLY A 166 13.14 22.78 -7.38
CA GLY A 166 11.80 23.35 -7.23
C GLY A 166 11.29 23.27 -5.80
N PHE A 167 10.63 24.32 -5.36
CA PHE A 167 9.88 24.36 -4.10
C PHE A 167 8.46 24.80 -4.42
N LEU A 168 7.49 23.89 -4.34
CA LEU A 168 6.10 24.15 -4.70
C LEU A 168 5.25 24.33 -3.44
N LEU A 169 4.61 25.48 -3.28
CA LEU A 169 3.67 25.70 -2.18
C LEU A 169 2.35 24.98 -2.44
N VAL A 170 1.97 24.01 -1.61
CA VAL A 170 0.68 23.31 -1.68
C VAL A 170 0.01 23.33 -0.32
N ASP A 171 -1.14 24.01 -0.25
CA ASP A 171 -1.99 24.07 0.95
C ASP A 171 -1.26 24.51 2.23
N GLY A 172 -0.27 25.40 2.07
CA GLY A 172 0.54 25.95 3.17
C GLY A 172 1.81 25.17 3.48
N GLU A 173 2.09 24.08 2.76
CA GLU A 173 3.30 23.27 2.91
C GLU A 173 4.18 23.36 1.66
N TRP A 174 5.50 23.45 1.85
CA TRP A 174 6.46 23.44 0.75
C TRP A 174 6.84 22.01 0.34
N ILE A 175 6.58 21.68 -0.92
CA ILE A 175 7.00 20.43 -1.53
C ILE A 175 8.32 20.66 -2.25
N TYR A 176 9.39 20.04 -1.76
CA TYR A 176 10.67 19.98 -2.47
C TYR A 176 10.58 19.04 -3.67
N ALA A 177 10.92 19.54 -4.85
CA ALA A 177 11.05 18.81 -6.10
C ALA A 177 12.48 18.96 -6.62
N PHE A 178 13.28 17.90 -6.59
CA PHE A 178 14.66 18.01 -7.07
C PHE A 178 14.67 18.27 -8.59
N GLY A 179 15.60 19.10 -9.05
CA GLY A 179 15.83 19.35 -10.46
C GLY A 179 17.00 18.55 -11.01
N PHE A 180 17.43 18.94 -12.20
CA PHE A 180 18.54 18.32 -12.91
C PHE A 180 19.66 19.34 -13.15
N THR A 181 20.90 18.89 -13.01
CA THR A 181 22.06 19.67 -13.45
C THR A 181 22.18 19.65 -14.97
N ASP A 182 22.93 20.59 -15.54
CA ASP A 182 23.24 20.61 -16.98
C ASP A 182 23.83 19.28 -17.49
N ASP A 183 24.73 18.66 -16.70
CA ASP A 183 25.31 17.36 -17.01
C ASP A 183 24.27 16.21 -16.99
N GLU A 184 23.24 16.31 -16.15
CA GLU A 184 22.17 15.30 -16.06
C GLU A 184 21.21 15.44 -17.25
N TYR A 185 20.90 16.68 -17.67
CA TYR A 185 20.23 16.93 -18.95
C TYR A 185 21.02 16.39 -20.14
N ALA A 186 22.33 16.64 -20.18
CA ALA A 186 23.21 16.09 -21.22
C ALA A 186 23.24 14.55 -21.19
N ALA A 187 23.22 13.93 -20.01
CA ALA A 187 23.14 12.47 -19.86
C ALA A 187 21.80 11.91 -20.39
N MET A 188 20.71 12.67 -20.30
CA MET A 188 19.42 12.38 -20.92
C MET A 188 19.38 12.67 -22.44
N GLY A 189 20.47 13.20 -23.00
CA GLY A 189 20.64 13.47 -24.42
C GLY A 189 20.25 14.88 -24.85
N GLU A 190 20.01 15.80 -23.91
CA GLU A 190 19.69 17.19 -24.22
C GLU A 190 20.94 18.01 -24.56
N SER A 191 20.79 18.96 -25.49
CA SER A 191 21.85 19.92 -25.84
C SER A 191 21.80 21.21 -25.01
N TYR A 192 20.69 21.44 -24.32
CA TYR A 192 20.45 22.55 -23.41
C TYR A 192 19.85 21.97 -22.12
N PRO A 193 19.88 22.68 -20.98
CA PRO A 193 19.29 22.20 -19.74
C PRO A 193 17.76 22.35 -19.72
N ASN A 194 17.09 21.76 -20.71
CA ASN A 194 15.64 21.68 -20.88
C ASN A 194 15.28 20.58 -21.88
N PHE A 195 14.04 20.10 -21.81
CA PHE A 195 13.44 19.23 -22.84
C PHE A 195 12.69 20.06 -23.88
N SER A 196 12.44 19.47 -25.04
CA SER A 196 11.72 20.14 -26.14
C SER A 196 10.21 20.19 -25.89
N ASN A 197 9.66 19.26 -25.10
CA ASN A 197 8.24 19.16 -24.74
C ASN A 197 8.05 18.18 -23.57
N GLU A 198 6.82 18.14 -23.06
CA GLU A 198 6.43 17.29 -21.95
C GLU A 198 6.53 15.78 -22.26
N ASP A 199 6.07 15.33 -23.44
CA ASP A 199 6.15 13.89 -23.83
C ASP A 199 7.60 13.36 -23.82
N GLU A 200 8.55 14.19 -24.25
CA GLU A 200 9.98 13.88 -24.20
C GLU A 200 10.46 13.75 -22.75
N ALA A 201 10.08 14.70 -21.88
CA ALA A 201 10.40 14.66 -20.46
C ALA A 201 9.81 13.41 -19.77
N GLU A 202 8.54 13.11 -20.02
CA GLU A 202 7.85 11.92 -19.50
C GLU A 202 8.47 10.61 -19.94
N THR A 203 9.09 10.58 -21.13
CA THR A 203 9.80 9.40 -21.63
C THR A 203 11.19 9.26 -21.00
N LYS A 204 11.92 10.36 -20.84
CA LYS A 204 13.34 10.34 -20.43
C LYS A 204 13.55 10.35 -18.93
N ILE A 205 12.74 11.10 -18.18
CA ILE A 205 12.88 11.23 -16.72
C ILE A 205 12.78 9.87 -16.03
N PRO A 206 11.78 9.00 -16.30
CA PRO A 206 11.69 7.69 -15.64
C PRO A 206 12.96 6.85 -15.80
N ILE A 207 13.55 6.84 -17.00
CA ILE A 207 14.79 6.12 -17.31
C ILE A 207 15.96 6.70 -16.50
N TYR A 208 16.05 8.02 -16.41
CA TYR A 208 17.07 8.67 -15.62
C TYR A 208 16.90 8.39 -14.12
N LEU A 209 15.66 8.35 -13.60
CA LEU A 209 15.38 8.02 -12.20
C LEU A 209 15.83 6.61 -11.82
N GLU A 210 15.80 5.65 -12.76
CA GLU A 210 16.36 4.30 -12.54
C GLU A 210 17.86 4.37 -12.26
N GLU A 211 18.62 5.16 -13.02
CA GLU A 211 20.05 5.33 -12.78
C GLU A 211 20.32 6.17 -11.53
N LYS A 212 19.55 7.24 -11.28
CA LYS A 212 19.69 8.10 -10.10
C LYS A 212 19.51 7.32 -8.80
N PHE A 213 18.51 6.46 -8.72
CA PHE A 213 18.17 5.70 -7.50
C PHE A 213 18.74 4.27 -7.47
N LYS A 214 19.61 3.91 -8.41
CA LYS A 214 20.21 2.58 -8.51
C LYS A 214 20.93 2.09 -7.26
N TYR A 215 21.54 3.00 -6.49
CA TYR A 215 22.24 2.71 -5.24
C TYR A 215 21.43 3.07 -4.00
N GLU A 216 20.22 3.62 -4.18
CA GLU A 216 19.25 3.96 -3.14
C GLU A 216 17.85 3.54 -3.59
N PRO A 217 17.62 2.21 -3.76
CA PRO A 217 16.39 1.70 -4.34
C PRO A 217 15.18 2.17 -3.54
N LYS A 218 14.14 2.59 -4.25
CA LYS A 218 12.88 3.00 -3.63
C LYS A 218 11.93 1.81 -3.54
N GLU A 219 11.07 1.84 -2.52
CA GLU A 219 10.02 0.85 -2.37
C GLU A 219 8.90 1.08 -3.40
N LYS A 220 8.18 0.01 -3.76
CA LYS A 220 6.99 0.12 -4.62
C LYS A 220 6.01 1.13 -4.01
N GLY A 221 5.49 2.02 -4.83
CA GLY A 221 4.58 3.09 -4.42
C GLY A 221 5.27 4.38 -3.98
N ALA A 222 6.61 4.42 -3.96
CA ALA A 222 7.35 5.65 -3.70
C ALA A 222 7.06 6.68 -4.80
N ILE A 223 6.57 7.86 -4.40
CA ILE A 223 6.30 8.98 -5.30
C ILE A 223 7.38 10.03 -5.08
N VAL A 224 8.02 10.48 -6.16
CA VAL A 224 9.01 11.55 -6.13
C VAL A 224 8.56 12.74 -6.98
N PRO A 225 8.57 13.96 -6.42
CA PRO A 225 8.42 15.18 -7.19
C PRO A 225 9.73 15.54 -7.89
N VAL A 226 9.63 15.94 -9.16
CA VAL A 226 10.74 16.33 -10.02
C VAL A 226 10.43 17.67 -10.64
N MET A 227 11.35 18.62 -10.51
CA MET A 227 11.32 19.83 -11.31
C MET A 227 12.07 19.59 -12.62
N TYR A 228 11.46 19.94 -13.73
CA TYR A 228 12.09 19.88 -15.05
C TYR A 228 11.82 21.16 -15.83
N LYS A 229 12.63 21.43 -16.84
CA LYS A 229 12.56 22.61 -17.67
C LYS A 229 12.12 22.25 -19.08
N LEU A 230 11.24 23.07 -19.66
CA LEU A 230 10.91 23.02 -21.08
C LEU A 230 11.35 24.32 -21.76
N TYR A 231 11.73 24.24 -23.04
CA TYR A 231 11.82 25.43 -23.89
C TYR A 231 10.48 25.66 -24.57
N THR A 232 9.67 26.56 -24.01
CA THR A 232 8.26 26.77 -24.39
C THR A 232 7.87 28.23 -24.19
N ASP A 233 6.64 28.59 -24.56
CA ASP A 233 6.09 29.93 -24.39
C ASP A 233 6.20 30.38 -22.92
N ASP A 234 6.50 31.66 -22.68
CA ASP A 234 6.61 32.26 -21.35
C ASP A 234 5.24 32.44 -20.68
N ILE A 235 4.56 31.33 -20.41
CA ILE A 235 3.19 31.30 -19.89
C ILE A 235 3.04 31.93 -18.49
N TYR A 236 4.16 32.18 -17.79
CA TYR A 236 4.19 32.81 -16.47
C TYR A 236 4.68 34.26 -16.51
N ASP A 237 5.04 34.80 -17.67
CA ASP A 237 5.59 36.17 -17.81
C ASP A 237 6.80 36.37 -16.87
N ILE A 238 7.79 35.47 -16.95
CA ILE A 238 8.90 35.35 -15.98
C ILE A 238 9.71 36.65 -15.85
N ASP A 239 9.82 37.44 -16.92
CA ASP A 239 10.52 38.72 -16.91
C ASP A 239 9.61 39.96 -16.79
N GLU A 240 8.32 39.74 -16.54
CA GLU A 240 7.29 40.76 -16.28
C GLU A 240 7.18 41.81 -17.40
N ASP A 241 7.45 41.44 -18.65
CA ASP A 241 7.38 42.32 -19.81
C ASP A 241 5.99 42.31 -20.50
N GLY A 242 5.12 41.38 -20.08
CA GLY A 242 3.76 41.20 -20.56
C GLY A 242 3.63 40.38 -21.85
N ASN A 243 4.72 39.80 -22.36
CA ASN A 243 4.76 38.99 -23.57
C ASN A 243 4.86 37.48 -23.25
N THR A 244 3.71 36.83 -23.13
CA THR A 244 3.65 35.39 -22.82
C THR A 244 3.76 34.46 -24.04
N GLU A 245 4.07 34.98 -25.24
CA GLU A 245 4.15 34.21 -26.49
C GLU A 245 5.60 34.04 -26.99
N GLU A 246 6.60 34.47 -26.20
CA GLU A 246 7.99 34.20 -26.52
C GLU A 246 8.53 32.96 -25.82
N ASN A 247 9.42 32.24 -26.50
CA ASN A 247 9.99 31.03 -25.92
C ASN A 247 11.03 31.38 -24.83
N LYS A 248 10.83 30.81 -23.64
CA LYS A 248 11.77 30.81 -22.52
C LYS A 248 12.01 29.40 -22.03
N THR A 249 13.01 29.28 -21.16
CA THR A 249 13.18 28.07 -20.36
C THR A 249 12.30 28.18 -19.12
N VAL A 250 11.21 27.43 -19.10
CA VAL A 250 10.17 27.46 -18.06
C VAL A 250 10.28 26.19 -17.22
N SER A 251 10.18 26.31 -15.89
CA SER A 251 10.24 25.17 -14.96
C SER A 251 8.85 24.67 -14.61
N PHE A 252 8.70 23.35 -14.54
CA PHE A 252 7.47 22.63 -14.24
C PHE A 252 7.74 21.55 -13.18
N VAL A 253 6.72 21.14 -12.43
CA VAL A 253 6.80 20.01 -11.50
C VAL A 253 5.97 18.85 -12.00
N LYS A 254 6.57 17.65 -12.01
CA LYS A 254 5.85 16.40 -12.23
C LYS A 254 6.20 15.37 -11.17
N TYR A 255 5.28 14.45 -10.96
CA TYR A 255 5.42 13.39 -9.98
C TYR A 255 5.63 12.07 -10.71
N PHE A 256 6.57 11.26 -10.21
CA PHE A 256 6.86 9.94 -10.73
C PHE A 256 6.71 8.92 -9.63
N ILE A 257 6.16 7.75 -9.95
CA ILE A 257 5.95 6.66 -9.01
C ILE A 257 6.81 5.46 -9.40
N PHE A 258 7.40 4.79 -8.41
CA PHE A 258 8.09 3.54 -8.62
C PHE A 258 7.11 2.37 -8.49
N ASN A 259 6.88 1.62 -9.57
CA ASN A 259 5.92 0.51 -9.58
C ASN A 259 6.49 -0.81 -8.99
N GLY A 260 7.75 -0.78 -8.54
CA GLY A 260 8.50 -1.93 -8.04
C GLY A 260 9.50 -2.50 -9.06
N THR A 261 9.40 -2.11 -10.33
CA THR A 261 10.32 -2.50 -11.41
C THR A 261 10.92 -1.30 -12.13
N SER A 262 10.09 -0.31 -12.45
CA SER A 262 10.47 0.90 -13.18
C SER A 262 9.78 2.12 -12.60
N TRP A 263 10.28 3.29 -12.96
CA TRP A 263 9.57 4.55 -12.73
C TRP A 263 8.53 4.79 -13.82
N GLU A 264 7.45 5.47 -13.47
CA GLU A 264 6.41 5.92 -14.40
C GLU A 264 5.82 7.25 -13.94
N VAL A 265 5.17 7.97 -14.85
CA VAL A 265 4.45 9.21 -14.51
C VAL A 265 3.34 8.87 -13.52
N TYR A 266 3.28 9.61 -12.40
CA TYR A 266 2.26 9.42 -11.40
C TYR A 266 0.94 10.06 -11.85
N ASN A 267 -0.05 9.22 -12.13
CA ASN A 267 -1.34 9.64 -12.70
C ASN A 267 -2.42 9.92 -11.64
N ASN A 268 -2.04 10.37 -10.45
CA ASN A 268 -2.96 10.65 -9.33
C ASN A 268 -3.76 9.44 -8.82
N LEU A 269 -3.31 8.22 -9.16
CA LEU A 269 -3.88 6.96 -8.70
C LEU A 269 -2.83 6.21 -7.90
N LEU A 270 -3.18 5.84 -6.68
CA LEU A 270 -2.36 5.02 -5.81
C LEU A 270 -2.98 3.63 -5.69
N THR A 271 -2.32 2.62 -6.26
CA THR A 271 -2.72 1.23 -6.11
C THR A 271 -2.42 0.74 -4.70
N GLN A 272 -3.43 0.20 -4.04
CA GLN A 272 -3.36 -0.42 -2.72
C GLN A 272 -3.87 -1.86 -2.78
N SER A 273 -3.69 -2.59 -1.69
CA SER A 273 -4.28 -3.90 -1.51
C SER A 273 -4.79 -4.09 -0.09
N LEU A 274 -5.92 -4.78 0.04
CA LEU A 274 -6.51 -5.12 1.33
C LEU A 274 -7.04 -6.54 1.30
N GLN A 275 -6.74 -7.28 2.36
CA GLN A 275 -7.28 -8.61 2.58
C GLN A 275 -8.72 -8.50 3.12
N PHE A 276 -9.62 -9.28 2.53
CA PHE A 276 -10.97 -9.51 3.02
C PHE A 276 -11.13 -10.97 3.41
N GLY A 277 -11.88 -11.22 4.49
CA GLY A 277 -12.27 -12.54 4.95
C GLY A 277 -13.80 -12.62 4.99
N HIS A 278 -14.35 -13.79 4.67
CA HIS A 278 -15.79 -14.01 4.73
C HIS A 278 -16.12 -14.70 6.07
N ASP A 279 -16.94 -14.06 6.91
CA ASP A 279 -17.23 -14.52 8.27
C ASP A 279 -18.33 -15.61 8.36
N GLY A 280 -18.96 -15.89 7.22
CA GLY A 280 -20.05 -16.83 7.05
C GLY A 280 -21.32 -16.16 6.55
N ASN A 281 -21.47 -14.87 6.89
CA ASN A 281 -22.54 -14.01 6.42
C ASN A 281 -22.00 -13.00 5.39
N ASP A 282 -20.97 -12.24 5.75
CA ASP A 282 -20.49 -11.08 4.99
C ASP A 282 -18.97 -11.14 4.75
N TRP A 283 -18.54 -10.47 3.67
CA TRP A 283 -17.14 -10.10 3.47
C TRP A 283 -16.78 -8.93 4.37
N VAL A 284 -15.78 -9.12 5.23
CA VAL A 284 -15.27 -8.08 6.12
C VAL A 284 -13.79 -7.83 5.84
N PRO A 285 -13.31 -6.57 5.95
CA PRO A 285 -11.87 -6.31 5.95
C PRO A 285 -11.17 -7.18 6.99
N ASP A 286 -10.21 -7.98 6.53
CA ASP A 286 -9.40 -8.85 7.36
C ASP A 286 -7.99 -8.25 7.49
N ASN A 287 -7.79 -7.44 8.53
CA ASN A 287 -6.48 -6.89 8.86
C ASN A 287 -5.60 -7.89 9.64
N THR A 288 -5.92 -9.19 9.67
CA THR A 288 -5.19 -10.18 10.45
C THR A 288 -3.79 -10.43 9.90
N ILE A 289 -2.77 -10.08 10.67
CA ILE A 289 -1.37 -10.34 10.33
C ILE A 289 -1.01 -11.76 10.77
N ARG A 290 -0.58 -12.62 9.83
CA ARG A 290 -0.10 -13.97 10.13
C ARG A 290 1.40 -13.94 10.31
N TYR A 291 1.88 -14.29 11.51
CA TYR A 291 3.30 -14.24 11.84
C TYR A 291 3.77 -15.59 12.39
N THR A 292 4.86 -16.13 11.83
CA THR A 292 5.49 -17.37 12.34
C THR A 292 6.70 -17.01 13.17
N LEU A 293 6.65 -17.32 14.48
CA LEU A 293 7.75 -17.07 15.39
C LEU A 293 9.01 -17.84 14.95
N THR A 294 10.06 -17.08 14.76
CA THR A 294 11.41 -17.55 14.45
C THR A 294 12.21 -17.73 15.73
N LYS A 295 13.38 -18.34 15.60
CA LYS A 295 14.34 -18.50 16.69
C LYS A 295 14.72 -17.18 17.37
N ALA A 296 14.80 -16.09 16.60
CA ALA A 296 15.15 -14.76 17.14
C ALA A 296 14.03 -14.23 18.04
N ASP A 297 12.78 -14.47 17.69
CA ASP A 297 11.60 -14.02 18.43
C ASP A 297 11.51 -14.71 19.79
N PHE A 298 11.83 -16.00 19.86
CA PHE A 298 12.00 -16.71 21.13
C PHE A 298 13.13 -16.11 21.97
N GLY A 299 14.17 -15.54 21.35
CA GLY A 299 15.24 -14.81 22.03
C GLY A 299 14.77 -13.49 22.65
N ILE A 300 13.88 -12.75 21.98
CA ILE A 300 13.22 -11.54 22.51
C ILE A 300 12.41 -11.91 23.76
N ILE A 301 11.54 -12.92 23.63
CA ILE A 301 10.68 -13.40 24.72
C ILE A 301 11.53 -13.91 25.90
N SER A 302 12.56 -14.70 25.61
CA SER A 302 13.50 -15.21 26.61
C SER A 302 14.14 -14.07 27.40
N SER A 303 14.72 -13.08 26.71
CA SER A 303 15.41 -11.96 27.34
C SER A 303 14.47 -11.12 28.22
N ALA A 304 13.24 -10.88 27.75
CA ALA A 304 12.25 -10.08 28.47
C ALA A 304 11.69 -10.80 29.71
N LEU A 305 11.59 -12.12 29.69
CA LEU A 305 10.98 -12.91 30.76
C LEU A 305 11.99 -13.67 31.65
N ILE A 306 13.29 -13.56 31.40
CA ILE A 306 14.32 -14.33 32.12
C ILE A 306 14.32 -14.08 33.63
N ASP A 307 14.06 -12.84 34.05
CA ASP A 307 14.04 -12.49 35.48
C ASP A 307 12.79 -13.04 36.19
N LYS A 308 11.67 -13.16 35.47
CA LYS A 308 10.38 -13.62 36.00
C LYS A 308 10.25 -15.14 35.95
N TYR A 309 10.67 -15.75 34.84
CA TYR A 309 10.57 -17.19 34.58
C TYR A 309 11.92 -17.76 34.13
N PRO A 310 12.96 -17.82 34.98
CA PRO A 310 14.32 -18.15 34.56
C PRO A 310 14.45 -19.46 33.78
N GLY A 311 13.84 -20.55 34.28
CA GLY A 311 13.86 -21.85 33.60
C GLY A 311 13.08 -21.84 32.28
N PRO A 312 11.76 -21.55 32.30
CA PRO A 312 10.93 -21.51 31.10
C PRO A 312 11.47 -20.56 30.01
N ALA A 313 11.91 -19.36 30.37
CA ALA A 313 12.43 -18.35 29.44
C ALA A 313 13.79 -18.74 28.84
N ASP A 314 14.74 -19.22 29.64
CA ASP A 314 16.02 -19.72 29.13
C ASP A 314 15.81 -20.90 28.18
N ASN A 315 14.92 -21.83 28.56
CA ASN A 315 14.57 -22.98 27.73
C ASN A 315 13.96 -22.57 26.39
N ALA A 316 12.99 -21.64 26.40
CA ALA A 316 12.33 -21.15 25.21
C ALA A 316 13.32 -20.47 24.25
N GLY A 317 14.21 -19.61 24.77
CA GLY A 317 15.27 -18.99 23.96
C GLY A 317 16.24 -20.03 23.39
N PHE A 318 16.70 -20.97 24.23
CA PHE A 318 17.68 -21.98 23.84
C PHE A 318 17.17 -22.99 22.83
N PHE A 319 15.92 -23.45 22.92
CA PHE A 319 15.34 -24.43 21.99
C PHE A 319 14.50 -23.80 20.87
N GLY A 320 13.97 -22.60 21.06
CA GLY A 320 13.09 -21.96 20.09
C GLY A 320 11.71 -22.59 20.07
N SER A 321 11.25 -23.04 21.24
CA SER A 321 9.93 -23.62 21.45
C SER A 321 9.50 -23.50 22.91
N PHE A 322 8.20 -23.42 23.18
CA PHE A 322 7.66 -23.42 24.54
C PHE A 322 7.41 -24.85 25.04
N ASP A 323 7.96 -25.25 26.19
CA ASP A 323 7.64 -26.56 26.80
C ASP A 323 6.25 -26.51 27.45
N VAL A 324 5.28 -27.20 26.87
CA VAL A 324 3.87 -27.21 27.34
C VAL A 324 3.54 -28.48 28.13
N ARG A 325 4.53 -29.29 28.48
CA ARG A 325 4.31 -30.47 29.32
C ARG A 325 4.17 -30.02 30.77
N LYS A 326 2.99 -30.24 31.35
CA LYS A 326 2.68 -29.91 32.76
C LYS A 326 3.62 -30.56 33.79
N SER A 327 4.35 -31.61 33.40
CA SER A 327 5.34 -32.29 34.26
C SER A 327 6.76 -31.72 34.13
N SER A 328 6.99 -30.72 33.27
CA SER A 328 8.29 -30.08 33.07
C SER A 328 8.51 -28.96 34.08
N ASP A 329 9.74 -28.83 34.58
CA ASP A 329 10.15 -27.67 35.39
C ASP A 329 10.17 -26.37 34.55
N ASN A 330 10.14 -26.48 33.21
CA ASN A 330 10.12 -25.36 32.26
C ASN A 330 8.73 -25.14 31.64
N TYR A 331 7.66 -25.63 32.29
CA TYR A 331 6.30 -25.56 31.78
C TYR A 331 5.83 -24.12 31.52
N TRP A 332 5.27 -23.87 30.33
CA TRP A 332 4.56 -22.66 29.94
C TRP A 332 3.04 -22.89 30.05
N SER A 333 2.37 -22.16 30.94
CA SER A 333 0.90 -22.12 31.01
C SER A 333 0.31 -21.20 29.94
N ASP A 334 -1.00 -21.29 29.73
CA ASP A 334 -1.70 -20.44 28.76
C ASP A 334 -1.56 -18.95 29.11
N GLU A 335 -1.57 -18.60 30.40
CA GLU A 335 -1.33 -17.23 30.87
C GLU A 335 0.11 -16.76 30.60
N MET A 336 1.10 -17.65 30.76
CA MET A 336 2.49 -17.31 30.45
C MET A 336 2.69 -17.14 28.94
N LEU A 337 2.03 -17.96 28.11
CA LEU A 337 2.05 -17.81 26.66
C LEU A 337 1.42 -16.48 26.24
N LEU A 338 0.26 -16.12 26.79
CA LEU A 338 -0.37 -14.83 26.51
C LEU A 338 0.52 -13.65 26.93
N GLU A 339 1.20 -13.75 28.08
CA GLU A 339 2.19 -12.75 28.53
C GLU A 339 3.37 -12.64 27.55
N ALA A 340 3.93 -13.78 27.12
CA ALA A 340 5.00 -13.81 26.12
C ALA A 340 4.59 -13.18 24.79
N PHE A 341 3.38 -13.50 24.30
CA PHE A 341 2.87 -12.92 23.06
C PHE A 341 2.58 -11.43 23.17
N ASN A 342 2.10 -10.95 24.33
CA ASN A 342 1.94 -9.53 24.58
C ASN A 342 3.27 -8.77 24.48
N ILE A 343 4.32 -9.30 25.12
CA ILE A 343 5.67 -8.72 25.08
C ILE A 343 6.18 -8.72 23.64
N PHE A 344 6.10 -9.86 22.97
CA PHE A 344 6.57 -10.01 21.60
C PHE A 344 5.87 -9.03 20.65
N LEU A 345 4.53 -8.99 20.67
CA LEU A 345 3.77 -8.12 19.78
C LEU A 345 3.96 -6.63 20.07
N ASN A 346 4.15 -6.25 21.34
CA ASN A 346 4.48 -4.86 21.68
C ASN A 346 5.90 -4.47 21.25
N GLU A 347 6.83 -5.43 21.15
CA GLU A 347 8.18 -5.18 20.62
C GLU A 347 8.15 -5.02 19.10
N ILE A 348 7.48 -5.93 18.39
CA ILE A 348 7.48 -5.92 16.91
C ILE A 348 6.48 -4.94 16.30
N ASN A 349 5.46 -4.54 17.07
CA ASN A 349 4.45 -3.58 16.64
C ASN A 349 4.01 -2.68 17.81
N PRO A 350 4.88 -1.78 18.30
CA PRO A 350 4.60 -0.93 19.45
C PRO A 350 3.45 0.05 19.23
N ASN A 351 3.15 0.37 17.96
CA ASN A 351 2.11 1.31 17.56
C ASN A 351 0.86 0.59 17.00
N ALA A 352 0.65 -0.69 17.33
CA ALA A 352 -0.53 -1.43 16.90
C ALA A 352 -1.82 -0.72 17.33
N GLU A 353 -2.69 -0.46 16.37
CA GLU A 353 -4.01 0.15 16.61
C GLU A 353 -4.93 -0.83 17.37
N ILE A 354 -5.87 -0.27 18.15
CA ILE A 354 -6.93 -1.06 18.79
C ILE A 354 -7.74 -1.76 17.68
N GLY A 355 -7.95 -3.06 17.84
CA GLY A 355 -8.60 -3.92 16.84
C GLY A 355 -7.63 -4.59 15.86
N GLN A 356 -6.32 -4.31 15.91
CA GLN A 356 -5.34 -5.06 15.13
C GLN A 356 -5.36 -6.54 15.52
N LYS A 357 -5.47 -7.44 14.53
CA LYS A 357 -5.50 -8.89 14.72
C LYS A 357 -4.17 -9.54 14.32
N TYR A 358 -3.74 -10.56 15.04
CA TYR A 358 -2.60 -11.40 14.71
C TYR A 358 -2.98 -12.88 14.81
N VAL A 359 -2.49 -13.71 13.90
CA VAL A 359 -2.41 -15.17 14.09
C VAL A 359 -0.94 -15.53 14.23
N LEU A 360 -0.53 -15.87 15.44
CA LEU A 360 0.83 -16.29 15.74
C LEU A 360 0.95 -17.80 15.57
N SER A 361 1.86 -18.23 14.71
CA SER A 361 2.30 -19.62 14.54
C SER A 361 3.62 -19.80 15.30
N TYR A 362 3.66 -20.69 16.28
CA TYR A 362 4.80 -20.86 17.19
C TYR A 362 5.07 -22.32 17.50
N ALA A 363 6.35 -22.64 17.74
CA ALA A 363 6.74 -23.99 18.13
C ALA A 363 6.49 -24.24 19.62
N VAL A 364 5.94 -25.41 19.94
CA VAL A 364 5.83 -25.93 21.30
C VAL A 364 6.49 -27.31 21.40
N TYR A 365 6.89 -27.69 22.60
CA TYR A 365 7.37 -29.03 22.91
C TYR A 365 6.39 -29.73 23.86
N ASN A 366 5.72 -30.78 23.37
CA ASN A 366 4.78 -31.60 24.14
C ASN A 366 5.26 -33.06 24.33
N GLY A 367 6.56 -33.31 24.09
CA GLY A 367 7.15 -34.63 23.90
C GLY A 367 7.71 -34.80 22.48
N ALA A 368 7.17 -34.04 21.54
CA ALA A 368 7.76 -33.71 20.25
C ALA A 368 7.61 -32.20 19.99
N THR A 369 8.40 -31.65 19.07
CA THR A 369 8.22 -30.27 18.63
C THR A 369 7.09 -30.23 17.61
N VAL A 370 6.06 -29.46 17.90
CA VAL A 370 4.91 -29.23 17.00
C VAL A 370 4.63 -27.74 16.89
N THR A 371 4.04 -27.33 15.77
CA THR A 371 3.60 -25.95 15.58
C THR A 371 2.17 -25.81 16.10
N MET A 372 1.94 -24.77 16.90
CA MET A 372 0.61 -24.35 17.33
C MET A 372 0.31 -22.95 16.79
N GLN A 373 -0.97 -22.60 16.75
CA GLN A 373 -1.43 -21.27 16.39
C GLN A 373 -2.27 -20.67 17.52
N THR A 374 -2.23 -19.36 17.65
CA THR A 374 -3.18 -18.61 18.48
C THR A 374 -3.54 -17.31 17.78
N SER A 375 -4.79 -16.90 17.93
CA SER A 375 -5.33 -15.66 17.41
C SER A 375 -5.34 -14.63 18.54
N LEU A 376 -4.85 -13.43 18.28
CA LEU A 376 -4.79 -12.32 19.23
C LEU A 376 -5.39 -11.05 18.62
N ILE A 377 -6.03 -10.23 19.44
CA ILE A 377 -6.54 -8.90 19.06
C ILE A 377 -6.07 -7.84 20.06
N LYS A 378 -5.64 -6.69 19.56
CA LYS A 378 -5.24 -5.54 20.37
C LYS A 378 -6.46 -4.83 20.96
N THR A 379 -6.50 -4.65 22.26
CA THR A 379 -7.49 -3.84 23.00
C THR A 379 -6.80 -2.69 23.73
N GLU A 380 -7.57 -1.83 24.39
CA GLU A 380 -7.04 -0.80 25.29
C GLU A 380 -6.20 -1.38 26.45
N GLU A 381 -6.47 -2.64 26.84
CA GLU A 381 -5.81 -3.30 27.98
C GLU A 381 -4.59 -4.14 27.58
N GLY A 382 -4.35 -4.35 26.28
CA GLY A 382 -3.26 -5.20 25.77
C GLY A 382 -3.72 -6.14 24.67
N TRP A 383 -2.92 -7.14 24.34
CA TRP A 383 -3.31 -8.20 23.42
C TRP A 383 -4.08 -9.28 24.18
N VAL A 384 -5.25 -9.65 23.69
CA VAL A 384 -6.08 -10.73 24.24
C VAL A 384 -6.30 -11.81 23.20
N ILE A 385 -6.61 -13.04 23.63
CA ILE A 385 -6.97 -14.12 22.70
C ILE A 385 -8.25 -13.73 21.97
N ASN A 386 -8.22 -13.86 20.64
CA ASN A 386 -9.35 -13.62 19.74
C ASN A 386 -9.91 -14.99 19.34
N GLU A 387 -10.95 -15.46 20.03
CA GLU A 387 -11.58 -16.77 19.81
C GLU A 387 -12.26 -16.91 18.46
#